data_AF-A0A6C0EWT8-F1
#
_entry.id   AF-A0A6C0EWT8-F1
#
_cell.length_a   1.000
_cell.length_b   1.000
_cell.length_c   1.000
_cell.angle_alpha   90.00
_cell.angle_beta   90.00
_cell.angle_gamma   90.00
#
_symmetry.space_group_name_H-M   'P 1'
#
loop_
_entity.id
_entity.type
_entity.pdbx_description
1 polymer ?
#
loop_
_entity_poly.entity_id
_entity_poly.type
_entity_poly.pdbx_seq_one_letter_code
_entity_poly.pdbx_strand_id
1 'polypeptide(L)'
;MTIYNAVAYGMCFHMFMSYFCPSHYKSFFINATFQTILFYSKCEMCIKHNILAIQKFPPIQFILNKIDDYSIQNVIDIEFIKDGLPIFTTNKEGIVSTIIDLDPDFCIYSDYSMYNINKKINKMIFNKDDNNTIDDFDYKLSTYSFISITMIIDSGLGDDASESYPLTFSGELYNYYLVNNTFNKKVLFYLLNKQHGVKYDDSTFTYKLNIIDDNVNMISLSEKDVLILKEDTYEICSQPDDLPIVDNINTFMCSSDVDMDTDIGANVGNISDNIKFLNINSPEISKARKVVDVTFTDISTSANANTPAVVPPENSIDILDNDSNEYINVKNEAEIDESVLYKIFKGVNKIYQKQYKKN
;
A
#
# COMPACT_ATOMS: atom_id res chain seq x y z
N MET A 1 24.98 -13.01 40.11
CA MET A 1 26.15 -12.76 39.25
C MET A 1 25.77 -11.61 38.32
N THR A 2 26.50 -10.49 38.36
CA THR A 2 26.18 -9.32 37.51
C THR A 2 26.68 -9.56 36.09
N ILE A 3 26.06 -8.91 35.09
CA ILE A 3 26.50 -8.94 33.68
C ILE A 3 27.98 -8.56 33.57
N TYR A 4 28.39 -7.56 34.35
CA TYR A 4 29.78 -7.13 34.45
C TYR A 4 30.74 -8.27 34.79
N ASN A 5 30.41 -9.09 35.80
CA ASN A 5 31.26 -10.22 36.19
C ASN A 5 31.35 -11.25 35.07
N ALA A 6 30.24 -11.55 34.38
CA ALA A 6 30.24 -12.50 33.26
C ALA A 6 31.13 -12.01 32.10
N VAL A 7 31.07 -10.73 31.75
CA VAL A 7 31.92 -10.12 30.72
C VAL A 7 33.39 -10.15 31.12
N ALA A 8 33.71 -9.76 32.37
CA ALA A 8 35.07 -9.79 32.88
C ALA A 8 35.66 -11.20 32.87
N TYR A 9 34.90 -12.21 33.33
CA TYR A 9 35.32 -13.61 33.26
C TYR A 9 35.53 -14.08 31.82
N GLY A 10 34.64 -13.70 30.90
CA GLY A 10 34.78 -14.03 29.48
C GLY A 10 36.04 -13.43 28.86
N MET A 11 36.37 -12.17 29.18
CA MET A 11 37.59 -11.52 28.70
C MET A 11 38.85 -12.15 29.28
N CYS A 12 38.89 -12.43 30.58
CA CYS A 12 40.04 -13.10 31.21
C CYS A 12 40.23 -14.52 30.65
N PHE A 13 39.14 -15.27 30.46
CA PHE A 13 39.17 -16.60 29.85
C PHE A 13 39.67 -16.53 28.40
N HIS A 14 39.20 -15.55 27.61
CA HIS A 14 39.67 -15.32 26.24
C HIS A 14 41.18 -15.11 26.23
N MET A 15 41.69 -14.15 27.00
CA MET A 15 43.12 -13.83 27.04
C MET A 15 43.96 -15.02 27.49
N PHE A 16 43.52 -15.74 28.51
CA PHE A 16 44.21 -16.92 29.02
C PHE A 16 44.27 -18.04 27.97
N MET A 17 43.13 -18.41 27.40
CA MET A 17 43.07 -19.52 26.44
C MET A 17 43.75 -19.20 25.11
N SER A 18 43.66 -17.95 24.63
CA SER A 18 44.33 -17.52 23.41
C SER A 18 45.84 -17.58 23.53
N TYR A 19 46.38 -17.28 24.72
CA TYR A 19 47.82 -17.24 24.95
C TYR A 19 48.40 -18.62 25.26
N PHE A 20 47.81 -19.35 26.21
CA PHE A 20 48.38 -20.61 26.69
C PHE A 20 47.98 -21.84 25.87
N CYS A 21 46.83 -21.83 25.19
CA CYS A 21 46.26 -23.01 24.51
C CYS A 21 45.60 -22.66 23.16
N PRO A 22 46.30 -22.00 22.21
CA PRO A 22 45.69 -21.44 21.00
C PRO A 22 45.00 -22.46 20.10
N SER A 23 45.54 -23.69 19.99
CA SER A 23 44.93 -24.76 19.18
C SER A 23 43.60 -25.26 19.77
N HIS A 24 43.58 -25.53 21.08
CA HIS A 24 42.37 -25.93 21.80
C HIS A 24 41.34 -24.81 21.83
N TYR A 25 41.79 -23.56 21.94
CA TYR A 25 40.93 -22.40 21.91
C TYR A 25 40.23 -22.21 20.55
N LYS A 26 40.96 -22.38 19.44
CA LYS A 26 40.38 -22.38 18.10
C LYS A 26 39.36 -23.51 17.91
N SER A 27 39.70 -24.72 18.38
CA SER A 27 38.78 -25.87 18.34
C SER A 27 37.50 -25.62 19.14
N PHE A 28 37.64 -25.03 20.34
CA PHE A 28 36.50 -24.65 21.19
C PHE A 28 35.55 -23.70 20.46
N PHE A 29 36.06 -22.64 19.82
CA PHE A 29 35.21 -21.72 19.07
C PHE A 29 34.51 -22.37 17.88
N ILE A 30 35.22 -23.19 17.10
CA ILE A 30 34.60 -23.90 15.98
C ILE A 30 33.44 -24.77 16.49
N ASN A 31 33.65 -25.50 17.60
CA ASN A 31 32.60 -26.30 18.19
C ASN A 31 31.45 -25.45 18.75
N ALA A 32 31.75 -24.35 19.43
CA ALA A 32 30.74 -23.43 19.96
C ALA A 32 29.89 -22.83 18.82
N THR A 33 30.51 -22.36 17.74
CA THR A 33 29.81 -21.87 16.54
C THR A 33 28.94 -22.96 15.93
N PHE A 34 29.46 -24.19 15.80
CA PHE A 34 28.69 -25.31 15.29
C PHE A 34 27.47 -25.63 16.15
N GLN A 35 27.61 -25.65 17.47
CA GLN A 35 26.48 -25.84 18.39
C GLN A 35 25.46 -24.70 18.32
N THR A 36 25.92 -23.45 18.16
CA THR A 36 25.03 -22.29 17.97
C THR A 36 24.22 -22.41 16.68
N ILE A 37 24.85 -22.81 15.57
CA ILE A 37 24.17 -23.05 14.29
C ILE A 37 23.14 -24.18 14.46
N LEU A 38 23.53 -25.30 15.06
CA LEU A 38 22.61 -26.42 15.31
C LEU A 38 21.42 -26.02 16.19
N PHE A 39 21.66 -25.22 17.24
CA PHE A 39 20.62 -24.72 18.10
C PHE A 39 19.65 -23.81 17.34
N TYR A 40 20.18 -22.86 16.57
CA TYR A 40 19.40 -21.97 15.73
C TYR A 40 18.53 -22.77 14.74
N SER A 41 19.12 -23.72 14.00
CA SER A 41 18.38 -24.54 13.03
C SER A 41 17.28 -25.38 13.69
N LYS A 42 17.52 -25.91 14.90
CA LYS A 42 16.47 -26.62 15.66
C LYS A 42 15.34 -25.69 16.07
N CYS A 43 15.66 -24.49 16.53
CA CYS A 43 14.66 -23.47 16.85
C CYS A 43 13.85 -23.08 15.61
N GLU A 44 14.52 -22.82 14.49
CA GLU A 44 13.89 -22.48 13.21
C GLU A 44 12.95 -23.59 12.73
N MET A 45 13.41 -24.86 12.73
CA MET A 45 12.57 -25.99 12.36
C MET A 45 11.38 -26.16 13.32
N CYS A 46 11.59 -25.98 14.62
CA CYS A 46 10.52 -26.06 15.61
C CYS A 46 9.47 -24.96 15.39
N ILE A 47 9.91 -23.73 15.13
CA ILE A 47 9.02 -22.60 14.83
C ILE A 47 8.27 -22.85 13.52
N LYS A 48 8.97 -23.21 12.44
CA LYS A 48 8.35 -23.49 11.13
C LYS A 48 7.35 -24.64 11.20
N HIS A 49 7.68 -25.73 11.91
CA HIS A 49 6.80 -26.87 12.07
C HIS A 49 5.55 -26.53 12.89
N ASN A 50 5.71 -25.71 13.92
CA ASN A 50 4.61 -25.34 14.82
C ASN A 50 3.94 -24.01 14.44
N ILE A 51 4.29 -23.38 13.31
CA ILE A 51 3.81 -22.02 12.99
C ILE A 51 2.28 -21.94 13.00
N LEU A 52 1.60 -22.97 12.48
CA LEU A 52 0.14 -23.08 12.48
C LEU A 52 -0.46 -23.29 13.88
N ALA A 53 0.29 -23.87 14.81
CA ALA A 53 -0.13 -24.04 16.20
C ALA A 53 0.20 -22.81 17.06
N ILE A 54 1.33 -22.16 16.78
CA ILE A 54 1.80 -20.91 17.41
C ILE A 54 0.87 -19.74 17.03
N GLN A 55 0.42 -19.67 15.78
CA GLN A 55 -0.58 -18.69 15.33
C GLN A 55 -1.93 -18.84 16.06
N LYS A 56 -2.25 -20.04 16.56
CA LYS A 56 -3.47 -20.30 17.34
C LYS A 56 -3.31 -19.98 18.84
N PHE A 57 -2.11 -19.61 19.30
CA PHE A 57 -1.89 -19.27 20.70
C PHE A 57 -2.41 -17.85 20.99
N PRO A 58 -3.38 -17.67 21.91
CA PRO A 58 -4.12 -16.40 22.03
C PRO A 58 -3.27 -15.13 22.27
N PRO A 59 -2.19 -15.16 23.08
CA PRO A 59 -1.31 -14.00 23.23
C PRO A 59 -0.57 -13.62 21.95
N ILE A 60 -0.15 -14.62 21.16
CA ILE A 60 0.53 -14.40 19.88
C ILE A 60 -0.48 -13.87 18.87
N GLN A 61 -1.68 -14.45 18.83
CA GLN A 61 -2.77 -13.95 17.99
C GLN A 61 -3.15 -12.50 18.35
N PHE A 62 -3.16 -12.12 19.62
CA PHE A 62 -3.41 -10.74 20.04
C PHE A 62 -2.30 -9.78 19.58
N ILE A 63 -1.03 -10.19 19.66
CA ILE A 63 0.10 -9.40 19.17
C ILE A 63 0.05 -9.29 17.64
N LEU A 64 -0.19 -10.40 16.94
CA LEU A 64 -0.34 -10.43 15.48
C LEU A 64 -1.50 -9.54 15.05
N ASN A 65 -2.68 -9.68 15.64
CA ASN A 65 -3.82 -8.83 15.32
C ASN A 65 -3.55 -7.35 15.57
N LYS A 66 -2.81 -6.99 16.63
CA LYS A 66 -2.43 -5.59 16.88
C LYS A 66 -1.40 -5.04 15.90
N ILE A 67 -0.47 -5.89 15.45
CA ILE A 67 0.49 -5.53 14.40
C ILE A 67 -0.25 -5.39 13.07
N ASP A 68 -1.19 -6.30 12.79
CA ASP A 68 -2.05 -6.29 11.60
C ASP A 68 -2.92 -5.03 11.60
N ASP A 69 -3.64 -4.71 12.68
CA ASP A 69 -4.47 -3.50 12.78
C ASP A 69 -3.65 -2.21 12.56
N TYR A 70 -2.42 -2.15 13.09
CA TYR A 70 -1.54 -0.98 12.94
C TYR A 70 -0.93 -0.87 11.53
N SER A 71 -0.67 -2.01 10.90
CA SER A 71 -0.17 -2.06 9.52
C SER A 71 -1.28 -1.75 8.52
N ILE A 72 -2.49 -2.29 8.70
CA ILE A 72 -3.67 -2.12 7.82
C ILE A 72 -4.10 -0.65 7.71
N GLN A 73 -4.02 0.13 8.78
CA GLN A 73 -4.46 1.54 8.76
C GLN A 73 -3.47 2.50 8.06
N ASN A 74 -2.22 2.08 7.83
CA ASN A 74 -1.19 2.89 7.16
C ASN A 74 -0.68 2.23 5.87
N VAL A 75 -1.42 1.27 5.31
CA VAL A 75 -0.97 0.59 4.10
C VAL A 75 -1.02 1.57 2.94
N ILE A 76 0.16 1.86 2.40
CA ILE A 76 0.30 2.39 1.07
C ILE A 76 -0.34 1.37 0.12
N ASP A 77 -1.56 1.66 -0.30
CA ASP A 77 -2.34 0.79 -1.16
C ASP A 77 -2.43 1.35 -2.59
N ILE A 78 -1.93 2.56 -2.87
CA ILE A 78 -1.98 3.12 -4.22
C ILE A 78 -0.59 3.60 -4.64
N GLU A 79 -0.10 3.07 -5.77
CA GLU A 79 1.11 3.51 -6.45
C GLU A 79 0.74 4.26 -7.72
N PHE A 80 1.11 5.54 -7.86
CA PHE A 80 0.96 6.32 -9.10
C PHE A 80 2.21 6.15 -9.95
N ILE A 81 2.03 5.80 -11.22
CA ILE A 81 3.11 5.45 -12.14
C ILE A 81 3.19 6.47 -13.27
N LYS A 82 4.41 6.91 -13.60
CA LYS A 82 4.72 7.73 -14.77
C LYS A 82 6.05 7.27 -15.35
N ASP A 83 6.11 7.11 -16.67
CA ASP A 83 7.32 6.69 -17.40
C ASP A 83 7.94 5.40 -16.83
N GLY A 84 7.08 4.43 -16.49
CA GLY A 84 7.49 3.13 -15.92
C GLY A 84 8.05 3.21 -14.49
N LEU A 85 7.93 4.35 -13.80
CA LEU A 85 8.44 4.57 -12.45
C LEU A 85 7.32 5.00 -11.48
N PRO A 86 7.34 4.54 -10.21
CA PRO A 86 6.44 5.06 -9.20
C PRO A 86 6.85 6.50 -8.83
N ILE A 87 5.95 7.46 -9.04
CA ILE A 87 6.18 8.88 -8.73
C ILE A 87 5.64 9.29 -7.36
N PHE A 88 4.56 8.64 -6.95
CA PHE A 88 3.89 8.94 -5.69
C PHE A 88 3.17 7.70 -5.19
N THR A 89 3.03 7.60 -3.87
CA THR A 89 2.33 6.50 -3.24
C THR A 89 1.47 7.00 -2.09
N THR A 90 0.25 6.51 -1.99
CA THR A 90 -0.72 6.97 -0.98
C THR A 90 -1.63 5.83 -0.53
N ASN A 91 -2.54 6.15 0.38
CA ASN A 91 -3.65 5.29 0.75
C ASN A 91 -4.97 5.79 0.12
N LYS A 92 -6.05 5.01 0.22
CA LYS A 92 -7.40 5.44 -0.25
C LYS A 92 -7.85 6.80 0.27
N GLU A 93 -7.56 7.13 1.52
CA GLU A 93 -7.98 8.39 2.13
C GLU A 93 -7.23 9.59 1.54
N GLY A 94 -5.98 9.40 1.11
CA GLY A 94 -5.12 10.44 0.52
C GLY A 94 -5.31 10.66 -0.98
N ILE A 95 -6.23 9.95 -1.64
CA ILE A 95 -6.50 10.09 -3.08
C ILE A 95 -7.07 11.48 -3.39
N VAL A 96 -8.06 11.91 -2.61
CA VAL A 96 -8.90 13.09 -2.89
C VAL A 96 -8.09 14.39 -2.95
N SER A 97 -6.96 14.46 -2.24
CA SER A 97 -6.09 15.64 -2.23
C SER A 97 -4.96 15.62 -3.26
N THR A 98 -4.67 14.49 -3.92
CA THR A 98 -3.37 14.29 -4.59
C THR A 98 -3.45 14.12 -6.11
N ILE A 99 -4.63 13.78 -6.65
CA ILE A 99 -4.78 13.52 -8.10
C ILE A 99 -4.54 14.79 -8.95
N ILE A 100 -4.78 15.98 -8.41
CA ILE A 100 -4.93 17.21 -9.20
C ILE A 100 -3.62 17.64 -9.90
N ASP A 101 -2.44 17.25 -9.38
CA ASP A 101 -1.16 17.80 -9.89
C ASP A 101 -0.17 16.76 -10.48
N LEU A 102 -0.43 15.45 -10.36
CA LEU A 102 0.60 14.43 -10.67
C LEU A 102 0.63 13.96 -12.13
N ASP A 103 -0.49 14.09 -12.87
CA ASP A 103 -0.64 13.59 -14.24
C ASP A 103 0.00 12.19 -14.48
N PRO A 104 -0.41 11.15 -13.73
CA PRO A 104 0.14 9.82 -13.84
C PRO A 104 -0.35 9.11 -15.12
N ASP A 105 0.46 8.19 -15.66
CA ASP A 105 0.06 7.32 -16.77
C ASP A 105 -1.05 6.35 -16.36
N PHE A 106 -0.92 5.80 -15.16
CA PHE A 106 -1.89 4.92 -14.50
C PHE A 106 -1.55 4.83 -13.01
N CYS A 107 -2.45 4.27 -12.22
CA CYS A 107 -2.16 3.89 -10.84
C CYS A 107 -2.46 2.41 -10.58
N ILE A 108 -1.82 1.86 -9.56
CA ILE A 108 -2.01 0.50 -9.10
C ILE A 108 -2.58 0.56 -7.69
N TYR A 109 -3.81 0.09 -7.55
CA TYR A 109 -4.42 -0.18 -6.26
C TYR A 109 -4.05 -1.60 -5.77
N SER A 110 -3.48 -1.69 -4.59
CA SER A 110 -2.95 -2.88 -3.91
C SER A 110 -3.85 -3.24 -2.73
N ASP A 111 -4.75 -4.21 -2.90
CA ASP A 111 -5.59 -4.71 -1.81
C ASP A 111 -4.90 -5.86 -1.06
N TYR A 112 -4.77 -5.72 0.26
CA TYR A 112 -4.16 -6.69 1.16
C TYR A 112 -5.19 -7.52 1.94
N SER A 113 -6.48 -7.21 1.80
CA SER A 113 -7.54 -7.70 2.68
C SER A 113 -8.01 -9.13 2.40
N MET A 114 -7.79 -9.66 1.19
CA MET A 114 -8.72 -10.69 0.69
C MET A 114 -8.24 -12.15 0.74
N TYR A 115 -6.94 -12.50 0.67
CA TYR A 115 -6.56 -13.92 0.46
C TYR A 115 -5.31 -14.49 1.15
N ASN A 116 -4.43 -13.65 1.69
CA ASN A 116 -3.30 -14.06 2.49
C ASN A 116 -2.61 -12.77 2.88
N ILE A 117 -2.24 -12.60 4.14
CA ILE A 117 -1.50 -11.44 4.64
C ILE A 117 -0.25 -11.14 3.78
N ASN A 118 0.23 -12.13 3.04
CA ASN A 118 1.44 -12.09 2.24
C ASN A 118 1.23 -11.81 0.74
N LYS A 119 0.00 -11.83 0.20
CA LYS A 119 -0.23 -11.66 -1.25
C LYS A 119 -1.20 -10.51 -1.54
N LYS A 120 -0.69 -9.44 -2.15
CA LYS A 120 -1.48 -8.28 -2.55
C LYS A 120 -2.15 -8.46 -3.91
N ILE A 121 -3.38 -7.98 -4.02
CA ILE A 121 -4.12 -7.91 -5.28
C ILE A 121 -3.86 -6.55 -5.92
N ASN A 122 -3.38 -6.51 -7.16
CA ASN A 122 -3.01 -5.28 -7.84
C ASN A 122 -3.99 -4.96 -8.99
N LYS A 123 -4.94 -4.04 -8.75
CA LYS A 123 -5.84 -3.47 -9.75
C LYS A 123 -5.16 -2.31 -10.46
N MET A 124 -5.16 -2.34 -11.79
CA MET A 124 -4.66 -1.24 -12.61
C MET A 124 -5.81 -0.28 -12.93
N ILE A 125 -5.62 1.00 -12.66
CA ILE A 125 -6.60 2.05 -12.88
C ILE A 125 -5.97 3.06 -13.82
N PHE A 126 -6.57 3.24 -14.99
CA PHE A 126 -6.12 4.20 -15.99
C PHE A 126 -6.99 5.44 -15.90
N ASN A 127 -6.38 6.62 -15.99
CA ASN A 127 -7.10 7.87 -16.08
C ASN A 127 -7.77 7.92 -17.46
N LYS A 128 -9.04 7.52 -17.56
CA LYS A 128 -9.84 7.62 -18.78
C LYS A 128 -10.92 8.66 -18.54
N ASP A 129 -10.94 9.68 -19.39
CA ASP A 129 -11.95 10.71 -19.61
C ASP A 129 -13.21 10.62 -18.73
N ASP A 130 -13.38 11.65 -17.88
CA ASP A 130 -14.57 12.21 -17.20
C ASP A 130 -15.60 11.30 -16.48
N ASN A 131 -15.65 9.99 -16.69
CA ASN A 131 -16.70 9.12 -16.12
C ASN A 131 -16.20 7.91 -15.33
N ASN A 132 -14.92 7.56 -15.41
CA ASN A 132 -14.31 6.56 -14.52
C ASN A 132 -13.62 7.29 -13.37
N THR A 133 -14.34 7.46 -12.27
CA THR A 133 -13.72 7.95 -11.04
C THR A 133 -12.68 6.95 -10.57
N ILE A 134 -11.50 7.44 -10.15
CA ILE A 134 -10.44 6.65 -9.48
C ILE A 134 -10.98 5.87 -8.25
N ASP A 135 -12.20 6.20 -7.81
CA ASP A 135 -12.92 5.58 -6.70
C ASP A 135 -13.48 4.18 -6.98
N ASP A 136 -13.44 3.66 -8.22
CA ASP A 136 -13.76 2.26 -8.47
C ASP A 136 -12.59 1.36 -8.05
N PHE A 137 -12.62 0.89 -6.80
CA PHE A 137 -11.69 -0.12 -6.27
C PHE A 137 -12.23 -1.54 -6.35
N ASP A 138 -13.45 -1.73 -6.86
CA ASP A 138 -14.06 -3.05 -6.91
C ASP A 138 -13.38 -3.88 -8.00
N TYR A 139 -13.09 -5.14 -7.71
CA TYR A 139 -12.45 -6.02 -8.67
C TYR A 139 -13.01 -7.43 -8.62
N LYS A 140 -12.85 -8.13 -9.73
CA LYS A 140 -13.12 -9.55 -9.86
C LYS A 140 -11.85 -10.26 -10.27
N LEU A 141 -11.54 -11.39 -9.64
CA LEU A 141 -10.41 -12.21 -10.04
C LEU A 141 -10.66 -12.81 -11.42
N SER A 142 -9.63 -12.82 -12.27
CA SER A 142 -9.62 -13.65 -13.47
C SER A 142 -9.29 -15.09 -13.06
N THR A 143 -10.05 -16.04 -13.57
CA THR A 143 -9.74 -17.46 -13.51
C THR A 143 -8.72 -17.87 -14.57
N TYR A 144 -8.50 -17.02 -15.56
CA TYR A 144 -7.53 -17.23 -16.62
C TYR A 144 -6.10 -16.95 -16.15
N SER A 145 -5.14 -17.72 -16.64
CA SER A 145 -3.72 -17.52 -16.35
C SER A 145 -2.85 -17.93 -17.52
N PHE A 146 -1.77 -17.19 -17.80
CA PHE A 146 -0.79 -17.57 -18.81
C PHE A 146 0.22 -18.56 -18.24
N ILE A 147 0.67 -19.51 -19.07
CA ILE A 147 1.76 -20.43 -18.73
C ILE A 147 3.08 -19.67 -18.66
N SER A 148 3.33 -18.79 -19.62
CA SER A 148 4.53 -17.96 -19.64
C SER A 148 4.31 -16.67 -20.40
N ILE A 149 4.97 -15.62 -19.95
CA ILE A 149 5.01 -14.33 -20.62
C ILE A 149 6.47 -13.93 -20.69
N THR A 150 6.96 -13.61 -21.88
CA THR A 150 8.37 -13.27 -22.10
C THR A 150 8.45 -12.07 -23.02
N MET A 151 9.08 -11.01 -22.53
CA MET A 151 9.33 -9.81 -23.29
C MET A 151 10.71 -9.91 -23.94
N ILE A 152 10.77 -9.66 -25.24
CA ILE A 152 12.00 -9.62 -26.01
C ILE A 152 12.23 -8.18 -26.45
N ILE A 153 13.41 -7.66 -26.16
CA ILE A 153 13.83 -6.29 -26.48
C ILE A 153 15.04 -6.37 -27.40
N ASP A 154 15.00 -5.61 -28.49
CA ASP A 154 16.15 -5.47 -29.38
C ASP A 154 17.14 -4.49 -28.74
N SER A 155 18.34 -4.96 -28.38
CA SER A 155 19.33 -4.10 -27.72
C SER A 155 20.02 -3.13 -28.68
N GLY A 156 19.78 -3.25 -30.00
CA GLY A 156 20.40 -2.39 -31.02
C GLY A 156 21.92 -2.53 -31.14
N LEU A 157 22.53 -3.51 -30.44
CA LEU A 157 23.99 -3.75 -30.41
C LEU A 157 24.47 -4.72 -31.50
N GLY A 158 23.66 -4.98 -32.53
CA GLY A 158 23.97 -5.84 -33.69
C GLY A 158 22.92 -6.92 -33.93
N ASP A 159 22.98 -7.57 -35.09
CA ASP A 159 21.93 -8.43 -35.68
C ASP A 159 21.45 -9.64 -34.83
N ASP A 160 22.08 -9.94 -33.68
CA ASP A 160 21.73 -11.09 -32.83
C ASP A 160 21.60 -10.76 -31.32
N ALA A 161 21.67 -9.50 -30.92
CA ALA A 161 21.64 -9.13 -29.50
C ALA A 161 20.22 -8.79 -29.02
N SER A 162 19.30 -9.76 -29.04
CA SER A 162 18.00 -9.60 -28.38
C SER A 162 18.09 -10.04 -26.92
N GLU A 163 17.61 -9.20 -26.00
CA GLU A 163 17.49 -9.55 -24.59
C GLU A 163 16.09 -10.09 -24.29
N SER A 164 16.01 -11.11 -23.44
CA SER A 164 14.76 -11.81 -23.12
C SER A 164 14.50 -11.75 -21.63
N TYR A 165 13.31 -11.25 -21.27
CA TYR A 165 12.89 -10.97 -19.91
C TYR A 165 11.58 -11.70 -19.60
N PRO A 166 11.60 -12.79 -18.80
CA PRO A 166 10.37 -13.44 -18.38
C PRO A 166 9.59 -12.51 -17.44
N LEU A 167 8.33 -12.24 -17.75
CA LEU A 167 7.45 -11.45 -16.89
C LEU A 167 6.46 -12.36 -16.16
N THR A 168 6.16 -12.01 -14.92
CA THR A 168 5.19 -12.73 -14.10
C THR A 168 4.06 -11.82 -13.67
N PHE A 169 2.82 -12.20 -13.95
CA PHE A 169 1.63 -11.43 -13.54
C PHE A 169 1.09 -11.89 -12.17
N SER A 170 1.59 -13.00 -11.64
CA SER A 170 1.31 -13.44 -10.28
C SER A 170 2.58 -14.05 -9.70
N GLY A 171 2.89 -13.68 -8.46
CA GLY A 171 3.96 -14.27 -7.67
C GLY A 171 3.47 -14.67 -6.29
N GLU A 172 4.42 -14.93 -5.39
CA GLU A 172 4.13 -15.17 -3.97
C GLU A 172 3.51 -13.94 -3.31
N LEU A 173 3.97 -12.74 -3.70
CA LEU A 173 3.62 -11.49 -3.05
C LEU A 173 2.55 -10.67 -3.77
N TYR A 174 2.25 -10.95 -5.05
CA TYR A 174 1.34 -10.11 -5.83
C TYR A 174 0.49 -10.90 -6.84
N ASN A 175 -0.65 -10.32 -7.23
CA ASN A 175 -1.51 -10.84 -8.30
C ASN A 175 -2.06 -9.72 -9.17
N TYR A 176 -1.84 -9.80 -10.48
CA TYR A 176 -2.41 -8.92 -11.50
C TYR A 176 -3.50 -9.62 -12.34
N TYR A 177 -3.83 -10.89 -12.07
CA TYR A 177 -4.90 -11.61 -12.79
C TYR A 177 -6.29 -11.17 -12.33
N LEU A 178 -6.72 -9.98 -12.77
CA LEU A 178 -8.02 -9.39 -12.49
C LEU A 178 -8.77 -9.09 -13.78
N VAL A 179 -10.09 -9.24 -13.75
CA VAL A 179 -10.96 -8.84 -14.85
C VAL A 179 -10.76 -7.35 -15.15
N ASN A 180 -10.61 -7.02 -16.43
CA ASN A 180 -10.34 -5.70 -16.97
C ASN A 180 -8.97 -5.09 -16.65
N ASN A 181 -8.06 -5.82 -15.96
CA ASN A 181 -6.66 -5.38 -15.93
C ASN A 181 -6.11 -5.37 -17.36
N THR A 182 -5.50 -4.25 -17.72
CA THR A 182 -5.05 -3.93 -19.07
C THR A 182 -3.54 -3.80 -19.10
N PHE A 183 -2.87 -4.61 -19.90
CA PHE A 183 -1.42 -4.63 -20.08
C PHE A 183 -1.09 -4.01 -21.44
N ASN A 184 -0.80 -2.71 -21.41
CA ASN A 184 -0.28 -1.96 -22.54
C ASN A 184 1.24 -1.73 -22.38
N LYS A 185 1.86 -1.02 -23.34
CA LYS A 185 3.27 -0.64 -23.31
C LYS A 185 3.71 -0.06 -21.96
N LYS A 186 2.96 0.90 -21.40
CA LYS A 186 3.31 1.60 -20.16
C LYS A 186 3.34 0.65 -18.95
N VAL A 187 2.33 -0.21 -18.83
CA VAL A 187 2.26 -1.24 -17.77
C VAL A 187 3.39 -2.25 -17.91
N LEU A 188 3.63 -2.74 -19.13
CA LEU A 188 4.65 -3.75 -19.37
C LEU A 188 6.05 -3.19 -19.11
N PHE A 189 6.29 -1.92 -19.45
CA PHE A 189 7.52 -1.23 -19.11
C PHE A 189 7.72 -1.08 -17.59
N TYR A 190 6.67 -0.69 -16.86
CA TYR A 190 6.69 -0.67 -15.39
C TYR A 190 7.02 -2.06 -14.79
N LEU A 191 6.39 -3.13 -15.29
CA LEU A 191 6.63 -4.49 -14.81
C LEU A 191 8.05 -4.95 -15.08
N LEU A 192 8.60 -4.63 -16.25
CA LEU A 192 9.99 -4.92 -16.60
C LEU A 192 10.96 -4.26 -15.62
N ASN A 193 10.79 -2.96 -15.38
CA ASN A 193 11.60 -2.21 -14.42
C ASN A 193 11.45 -2.75 -13.00
N LYS A 194 10.22 -3.06 -12.56
CA LYS A 194 9.96 -3.58 -11.21
C LYS A 194 10.50 -4.99 -10.97
N GLN A 195 10.48 -5.87 -11.97
CA GLN A 195 10.89 -7.27 -11.82
C GLN A 195 12.37 -7.50 -12.13
N HIS A 196 12.94 -6.75 -13.08
CA HIS A 196 14.30 -6.96 -13.58
C HIS A 196 15.24 -5.77 -13.37
N GLY A 197 14.73 -4.63 -12.89
CA GLY A 197 15.54 -3.42 -12.69
C GLY A 197 16.01 -2.76 -13.98
N VAL A 198 15.41 -3.13 -15.12
CA VAL A 198 15.81 -2.62 -16.44
C VAL A 198 15.03 -1.35 -16.76
N LYS A 199 15.76 -0.29 -17.09
CA LYS A 199 15.21 1.02 -17.43
C LYS A 199 15.46 1.31 -18.90
N TYR A 200 14.39 1.70 -19.59
CA TYR A 200 14.44 2.19 -20.96
C TYR A 200 13.82 3.59 -21.02
N ASP A 201 14.04 4.29 -22.11
CA ASP A 201 13.32 5.51 -22.41
C ASP A 201 11.99 5.12 -23.07
N ASP A 202 10.85 5.55 -22.50
CA ASP A 202 9.51 5.21 -22.99
C ASP A 202 9.33 5.57 -24.48
N SER A 203 9.98 6.65 -24.93
CA SER A 203 9.89 7.10 -26.33
C SER A 203 10.54 6.14 -27.34
N THR A 204 11.56 5.38 -26.91
CA THR A 204 12.33 4.47 -27.77
C THR A 204 12.04 2.99 -27.48
N PHE A 205 11.26 2.71 -26.45
CA PHE A 205 10.95 1.36 -26.01
C PHE A 205 10.08 0.62 -27.04
N THR A 206 10.71 -0.29 -27.78
CA THR A 206 10.08 -1.26 -28.68
C THR A 206 10.31 -2.67 -28.13
N TYR A 207 9.30 -3.53 -28.22
CA TYR A 207 9.40 -4.88 -27.70
C TYR A 207 8.50 -5.83 -28.46
N LYS A 208 8.81 -7.12 -28.33
CA LYS A 208 7.94 -8.22 -28.72
C LYS A 208 7.58 -9.03 -27.49
N LEU A 209 6.30 -9.16 -27.18
CA LEU A 209 5.82 -9.96 -26.06
C LEU A 209 5.34 -11.31 -26.56
N ASN A 210 6.05 -12.36 -26.20
CA ASN A 210 5.65 -13.73 -26.47
C ASN A 210 4.90 -14.29 -25.25
N ILE A 211 3.70 -14.80 -25.48
CA ILE A 211 2.83 -15.39 -24.47
C ILE A 211 2.55 -16.83 -24.86
N ILE A 212 2.63 -17.74 -23.89
CA ILE A 212 2.05 -19.09 -23.98
C ILE A 212 0.84 -19.10 -23.07
N ASP A 213 -0.33 -19.28 -23.66
CA ASP A 213 -1.59 -19.28 -22.93
C ASP A 213 -1.90 -20.64 -22.28
N ASP A 214 -3.01 -20.75 -21.53
CA ASP A 214 -3.40 -21.99 -20.84
C ASP A 214 -3.74 -23.16 -21.79
N ASN A 215 -4.08 -22.82 -23.04
CA ASN A 215 -4.37 -23.73 -24.14
C ASN A 215 -3.11 -24.04 -24.98
N VAL A 216 -1.93 -23.58 -24.55
CA VAL A 216 -0.63 -23.78 -25.22
C VAL A 216 -0.55 -23.09 -26.58
N ASN A 217 -1.40 -22.10 -26.84
CA ASN A 217 -1.26 -21.23 -28.00
C ASN A 217 -0.10 -20.26 -27.78
N MET A 218 0.71 -20.06 -28.82
CA MET A 218 1.78 -19.07 -28.83
C MET A 218 1.26 -17.79 -29.46
N ILE A 219 1.26 -16.73 -28.68
CA ILE A 219 0.79 -15.40 -29.08
C ILE A 219 2.00 -14.48 -29.08
N SER A 220 2.09 -13.61 -30.08
CA SER A 220 3.12 -12.60 -30.18
C SER A 220 2.46 -11.24 -30.30
N LEU A 221 2.72 -10.36 -29.34
CA LEU A 221 2.21 -8.99 -29.29
C LEU A 221 3.35 -8.00 -29.54
N SER A 222 3.02 -6.88 -30.17
CA SER A 222 3.90 -5.71 -30.36
C SER A 222 3.61 -4.64 -29.32
N GLU A 223 4.39 -3.56 -29.33
CA GLU A 223 4.18 -2.39 -28.48
C GLU A 223 2.85 -1.66 -28.70
N LYS A 224 2.21 -1.92 -29.85
CA LYS A 224 0.91 -1.34 -30.24
C LYS A 224 -0.27 -2.16 -29.74
N ASP A 225 -0.04 -3.37 -29.27
CA ASP A 225 -1.10 -4.26 -28.82
C ASP A 225 -1.38 -4.09 -27.33
N VAL A 226 -2.63 -4.24 -26.96
CA VAL A 226 -3.14 -4.10 -25.60
C VAL A 226 -3.80 -5.40 -25.21
N LEU A 227 -3.30 -6.01 -24.14
CA LEU A 227 -3.84 -7.25 -23.58
C LEU A 227 -4.80 -6.93 -22.43
N ILE A 228 -6.06 -7.34 -22.54
CA ILE A 228 -7.08 -7.12 -21.50
C ILE A 228 -7.53 -8.47 -20.96
N LEU A 229 -7.42 -8.66 -19.64
CA LEU A 229 -7.92 -9.88 -18.99
C LEU A 229 -9.44 -9.85 -18.85
N LYS A 230 -10.08 -10.98 -19.15
CA LYS A 230 -11.50 -11.24 -18.84
C LYS A 230 -11.58 -12.28 -17.72
N GLU A 231 -12.78 -12.72 -17.38
CA GLU A 231 -12.99 -13.67 -16.29
C GLU A 231 -12.38 -15.04 -16.58
N ASP A 232 -12.56 -15.55 -17.79
CA ASP A 232 -12.20 -16.90 -18.24
C ASP A 232 -11.36 -16.90 -19.52
N THR A 233 -10.95 -15.71 -20.00
CA THR A 233 -10.21 -15.53 -21.24
C THR A 233 -9.44 -14.21 -21.23
N TYR A 234 -8.88 -13.81 -22.37
CA TYR A 234 -8.26 -12.52 -22.61
C TYR A 234 -8.69 -11.97 -23.97
N GLU A 235 -8.54 -10.66 -24.14
CA GLU A 235 -8.80 -9.94 -25.38
C GLU A 235 -7.52 -9.19 -25.79
N ILE A 236 -7.22 -9.16 -27.08
CA ILE A 236 -6.14 -8.36 -27.66
C ILE A 236 -6.78 -7.27 -28.51
N CYS A 237 -6.48 -6.02 -28.20
CA CYS A 237 -6.90 -4.87 -28.99
C CYS A 237 -5.66 -4.17 -29.54
N SER A 238 -5.68 -3.69 -30.78
CA SER A 238 -4.64 -2.79 -31.26
C SER A 238 -4.95 -1.38 -30.78
N GLN A 239 -3.98 -0.73 -30.15
CA GLN A 239 -4.05 0.69 -29.86
C GLN A 239 -3.94 1.43 -31.20
N PRO A 240 -4.87 2.35 -31.53
CA PRO A 240 -4.74 3.13 -32.75
C PRO A 240 -3.42 3.91 -32.70
N ASP A 241 -2.60 3.75 -33.73
CA ASP A 241 -1.41 4.58 -33.97
C ASP A 241 -1.86 6.04 -33.98
N ASP A 242 -1.53 6.78 -32.93
CA ASP A 242 -1.68 8.24 -32.80
C ASP A 242 -2.63 8.88 -33.82
N LEU A 243 -3.94 8.83 -33.56
CA LEU A 243 -4.73 9.99 -33.97
C LEU A 243 -4.13 11.14 -33.16
N PRO A 244 -3.66 12.23 -33.80
CA PRO A 244 -3.16 13.38 -33.06
C PRO A 244 -4.25 13.76 -32.06
N ILE A 245 -3.86 14.00 -30.81
CA ILE A 245 -4.70 14.69 -29.83
C ILE A 245 -4.92 16.09 -30.42
N VAL A 246 -5.91 16.19 -31.30
CA VAL A 246 -6.52 17.44 -31.66
C VAL A 246 -7.56 17.63 -30.58
N ASP A 247 -7.29 18.55 -29.67
CA ASP A 247 -8.32 19.20 -28.86
C ASP A 247 -9.32 19.86 -29.81
N ASN A 248 -10.24 19.07 -30.37
CA ASN A 248 -11.42 19.56 -31.08
C ASN A 248 -12.61 18.73 -30.64
N ILE A 249 -13.23 19.26 -29.60
CA ILE A 249 -14.63 19.07 -29.26
C ILE A 249 -15.48 19.24 -30.53
N ASN A 250 -16.42 18.32 -30.70
CA ASN A 250 -17.44 18.21 -31.76
C ASN A 250 -16.94 17.61 -33.08
N THR A 251 -17.23 16.33 -33.31
CA THR A 251 -18.30 15.90 -34.25
C THR A 251 -18.21 14.39 -34.44
N PHE A 252 -19.09 13.63 -33.78
CA PHE A 252 -19.51 12.30 -34.25
C PHE A 252 -21.04 12.27 -34.24
N MET A 253 -21.64 12.91 -35.24
CA MET A 253 -23.03 12.66 -35.61
C MET A 253 -23.02 11.47 -36.56
N CYS A 254 -23.57 10.35 -36.10
CA CYS A 254 -24.01 9.29 -37.01
C CYS A 254 -25.06 9.88 -37.96
N SER A 255 -24.69 10.00 -39.23
CA SER A 255 -25.63 10.18 -40.33
C SER A 255 -26.47 8.91 -40.47
N SER A 256 -27.74 9.00 -40.06
CA SER A 256 -28.80 8.17 -40.63
C SER A 256 -29.80 9.12 -41.28
N ASP A 257 -29.82 9.04 -42.62
CA ASP A 257 -30.78 9.73 -43.47
C ASP A 257 -32.22 9.45 -43.02
N VAL A 258 -32.93 10.50 -42.65
CA VAL A 258 -34.40 10.53 -42.66
C VAL A 258 -34.81 11.90 -43.18
N ASP A 259 -35.16 11.93 -44.46
CA ASP A 259 -35.96 13.01 -45.05
C ASP A 259 -37.32 13.07 -44.35
N MET A 260 -37.65 14.23 -43.76
CA MET A 260 -39.03 14.67 -43.70
C MET A 260 -39.11 16.20 -43.53
N ASP A 261 -39.69 16.82 -44.54
CA ASP A 261 -40.22 18.18 -44.56
C ASP A 261 -40.97 18.53 -43.27
N THR A 262 -40.73 19.72 -42.72
CA THR A 262 -41.79 20.75 -42.58
C THR A 262 -41.26 22.08 -42.03
N ASP A 263 -41.71 23.14 -42.70
CA ASP A 263 -41.80 24.53 -42.23
C ASP A 263 -42.25 24.67 -40.77
N ILE A 264 -41.71 25.67 -40.06
CA ILE A 264 -42.44 26.77 -39.39
C ILE A 264 -41.49 27.57 -38.46
N GLY A 265 -41.31 28.85 -38.79
CA GLY A 265 -41.60 29.99 -37.91
C GLY A 265 -40.88 30.15 -36.56
N ALA A 266 -39.92 31.08 -36.57
CA ALA A 266 -39.56 32.05 -35.53
C ALA A 266 -40.20 31.93 -34.13
N ASN A 267 -39.36 31.85 -33.09
CA ASN A 267 -39.56 32.70 -31.91
C ASN A 267 -38.27 32.90 -31.10
N VAL A 268 -38.00 34.17 -30.79
CA VAL A 268 -36.94 34.66 -29.90
C VAL A 268 -37.47 34.61 -28.47
N GLY A 269 -36.76 33.94 -27.56
CA GLY A 269 -37.14 33.86 -26.14
C GLY A 269 -35.93 33.66 -25.24
N ASN A 270 -35.73 34.62 -24.33
CA ASN A 270 -34.67 34.71 -23.33
C ASN A 270 -34.51 33.44 -22.48
N ILE A 271 -33.26 33.05 -22.21
CA ILE A 271 -32.90 32.09 -21.17
C ILE A 271 -32.09 32.83 -20.10
N SER A 272 -32.78 33.33 -19.09
CA SER A 272 -32.24 33.47 -17.74
C SER A 272 -33.03 32.55 -16.83
N ASP A 273 -32.36 32.02 -15.82
CA ASP A 273 -32.90 31.23 -14.70
C ASP A 273 -32.90 29.70 -14.89
N ASN A 274 -31.80 29.08 -14.44
CA ASN A 274 -31.82 27.77 -13.78
C ASN A 274 -30.48 27.53 -13.05
N ILE A 275 -30.34 28.12 -11.84
CA ILE A 275 -29.45 27.57 -10.81
C ILE A 275 -30.37 27.04 -9.71
N LYS A 276 -30.65 25.74 -9.74
CA LYS A 276 -31.28 25.01 -8.63
C LYS A 276 -30.17 24.47 -7.74
N PHE A 277 -30.10 25.00 -6.52
CA PHE A 277 -29.36 24.39 -5.42
C PHE A 277 -29.97 23.01 -5.12
N LEU A 278 -29.19 21.95 -5.30
CA LEU A 278 -29.49 20.62 -4.79
C LEU A 278 -29.21 20.61 -3.27
N ASN A 279 -30.27 20.80 -2.51
CA ASN A 279 -30.33 20.56 -1.08
C ASN A 279 -30.56 19.07 -0.84
N ILE A 280 -29.53 18.33 -0.44
CA ILE A 280 -29.64 16.92 -0.03
C ILE A 280 -29.52 16.86 1.50
N ASN A 281 -30.66 16.96 2.18
CA ASN A 281 -30.82 16.46 3.54
C ASN A 281 -31.32 15.01 3.43
N SER A 282 -30.44 14.03 3.67
CA SER A 282 -30.82 12.62 3.85
C SER A 282 -30.90 12.27 5.35
N PRO A 283 -31.96 11.60 5.84
CA PRO A 283 -32.16 11.34 7.28
C PRO A 283 -31.35 10.18 7.87
N GLU A 284 -30.47 9.52 7.12
CA GLU A 284 -29.85 8.26 7.54
C GLU A 284 -28.52 8.39 8.32
N ILE A 285 -28.02 9.61 8.59
CA ILE A 285 -26.79 9.83 9.39
C ILE A 285 -27.14 10.32 10.81
N SER A 286 -27.96 9.55 11.54
CA SER A 286 -28.34 9.90 12.93
C SER A 286 -28.16 8.78 13.96
N LYS A 287 -27.51 7.66 13.61
CA LYS A 287 -27.25 6.55 14.55
C LYS A 287 -25.78 6.12 14.61
N ALA A 288 -24.88 7.08 14.84
CA ALA A 288 -23.55 6.82 15.38
C ALA A 288 -22.92 8.11 15.94
N ARG A 289 -23.53 8.69 16.98
CA ARG A 289 -22.87 9.69 17.83
C ARG A 289 -23.12 9.33 19.29
N LYS A 290 -22.21 8.54 19.86
CA LYS A 290 -22.00 8.52 21.32
C LYS A 290 -20.79 9.40 21.58
N VAL A 291 -21.08 10.66 21.83
CA VAL A 291 -20.14 11.75 22.04
C VAL A 291 -19.41 11.53 23.37
N VAL A 292 -18.08 11.58 23.33
CA VAL A 292 -17.24 12.01 24.45
C VAL A 292 -17.40 13.53 24.49
N ASP A 293 -18.03 14.05 25.54
CA ASP A 293 -18.20 15.49 25.72
C ASP A 293 -16.82 16.12 25.99
N VAL A 294 -16.23 16.70 24.94
CA VAL A 294 -15.12 17.66 25.07
C VAL A 294 -15.77 19.04 25.14
N THR A 295 -15.96 19.56 26.35
CA THR A 295 -16.37 20.94 26.56
C THR A 295 -15.21 21.87 26.23
N PHE A 296 -15.28 22.53 25.08
CA PHE A 296 -14.50 23.74 24.82
C PHE A 296 -15.20 24.91 25.51
N THR A 297 -14.53 25.50 26.50
CA THR A 297 -15.02 26.71 27.16
C THR A 297 -14.51 27.90 26.36
N ASP A 298 -15.38 28.58 25.61
CA ASP A 298 -15.06 29.87 25.00
C ASP A 298 -14.85 30.90 26.12
N ILE A 299 -13.60 31.31 26.31
CA ILE A 299 -13.25 32.41 27.21
C ILE A 299 -13.45 33.72 26.44
N SER A 300 -14.65 34.31 26.53
CA SER A 300 -14.84 35.72 26.22
C SER A 300 -14.25 36.55 27.38
N THR A 301 -13.11 37.19 27.15
CA THR A 301 -12.45 38.09 28.11
C THR A 301 -13.22 39.40 28.24
N SER A 302 -13.99 39.56 29.31
CA SER A 302 -14.29 40.89 29.86
C SER A 302 -13.15 41.28 30.81
N ALA A 303 -12.44 42.35 30.46
CA ALA A 303 -11.31 42.88 31.20
C ALA A 303 -11.64 43.16 32.68
N ASN A 304 -10.79 42.70 33.58
CA ASN A 304 -10.62 43.31 34.90
C ASN A 304 -9.11 43.43 35.18
N ALA A 305 -8.65 44.66 35.38
CA ALA A 305 -7.25 44.98 35.60
C ALA A 305 -6.82 44.53 37.01
N ASN A 306 -5.57 44.07 37.12
CA ASN A 306 -4.83 43.73 38.34
C ASN A 306 -4.75 42.24 38.73
N THR A 307 -4.25 41.39 37.83
CA THR A 307 -3.42 40.22 38.23
C THR A 307 -2.45 39.88 37.09
N PRO A 308 -1.16 39.54 37.32
CA PRO A 308 -0.28 39.10 36.25
C PRO A 308 -0.72 37.70 35.76
N ALA A 309 -1.06 37.59 34.49
CA ALA A 309 -1.37 36.32 33.84
C ALA A 309 -0.09 35.49 33.67
N VAL A 310 -0.10 34.26 34.20
CA VAL A 310 0.89 33.23 33.86
C VAL A 310 0.44 32.63 32.52
N VAL A 311 1.21 32.88 31.47
CA VAL A 311 0.99 32.32 30.13
C VAL A 311 1.37 30.82 30.17
N PRO A 312 0.44 29.88 29.89
CA PRO A 312 0.84 28.49 29.71
C PRO A 312 1.59 28.37 28.37
N PRO A 313 2.68 27.58 28.31
CA PRO A 313 3.44 27.41 27.08
C PRO A 313 2.59 26.69 26.02
N GLU A 314 2.61 27.21 24.80
CA GLU A 314 2.07 26.58 23.61
C GLU A 314 2.70 25.16 23.48
N ASN A 315 1.86 24.14 23.33
CA ASN A 315 2.19 22.71 23.14
C ASN A 315 2.34 21.84 24.41
N SER A 316 1.32 21.81 25.28
CA SER A 316 1.17 20.71 26.25
C SER A 316 -0.22 20.07 26.17
N ILE A 317 -0.27 18.74 26.32
CA ILE A 317 -1.52 17.97 26.48
C ILE A 317 -1.58 17.54 27.94
N ASP A 318 -2.60 17.99 28.65
CA ASP A 318 -2.89 17.52 30.01
C ASP A 318 -3.86 16.34 29.95
N ILE A 319 -3.41 15.17 30.43
CA ILE A 319 -4.25 13.98 30.59
C ILE A 319 -4.66 13.87 32.04
N LEU A 320 -5.97 13.89 32.32
CA LEU A 320 -6.51 13.67 33.66
C LEU A 320 -6.57 12.16 33.96
N ASP A 321 -5.84 11.72 34.99
CA ASP A 321 -6.01 10.39 35.55
C ASP A 321 -7.21 10.36 36.51
N ASN A 322 -8.30 9.75 36.06
CA ASN A 322 -9.58 9.70 36.79
C ASN A 322 -9.51 8.94 38.13
N ASP A 323 -8.49 8.12 38.37
CA ASP A 323 -8.34 7.39 39.64
C ASP A 323 -7.52 8.19 40.68
N SER A 324 -6.72 9.17 40.24
CA SER A 324 -5.83 9.94 41.12
C SER A 324 -6.14 11.44 41.19
N ASN A 325 -6.98 11.96 40.27
CA ASN A 325 -7.23 13.40 40.10
C ASN A 325 -5.94 14.23 39.87
N GLU A 326 -4.88 13.60 39.37
CA GLU A 326 -3.66 14.30 38.95
C GLU A 326 -3.66 14.52 37.43
N TYR A 327 -3.23 15.72 37.02
CA TYR A 327 -3.01 16.06 35.62
C TYR A 327 -1.58 15.68 35.22
N ILE A 328 -1.45 14.85 34.20
CA ILE A 328 -0.17 14.48 33.60
C ILE A 328 0.05 15.39 32.39
N ASN A 329 0.96 16.35 32.54
CA ASN A 329 1.37 17.24 31.46
C ASN A 329 2.40 16.53 30.56
N VAL A 330 2.01 16.23 29.33
CA VAL A 330 2.91 15.63 28.33
C VAL A 330 3.33 16.73 27.36
N LYS A 331 4.63 17.07 27.37
CA LYS A 331 5.24 17.94 26.37
C LYS A 331 5.61 17.12 25.15
N ASN A 332 5.19 17.59 23.97
CA ASN A 332 5.68 17.04 22.70
C ASN A 332 7.16 17.39 22.54
N GLU A 333 7.93 16.39 22.12
CA GLU A 333 9.39 16.41 21.88
C GLU A 333 10.31 16.21 23.10
N ALA A 334 10.30 15.00 23.65
CA ALA A 334 11.49 14.29 24.12
C ALA A 334 11.14 12.81 24.33
N GLU A 335 12.13 11.92 24.19
CA GLU A 335 12.06 10.47 24.45
C GLU A 335 11.01 10.09 25.50
N ILE A 336 10.09 9.19 25.12
CA ILE A 336 9.23 8.52 26.09
C ILE A 336 10.16 7.71 27.01
N ASP A 337 10.48 8.28 28.16
CA ASP A 337 11.26 7.64 29.22
C ASP A 337 10.66 6.25 29.52
N GLU A 338 11.51 5.22 29.58
CA GLU A 338 11.14 3.85 29.96
C GLU A 338 10.31 3.81 31.25
N SER A 339 10.50 4.78 32.15
CA SER A 339 9.73 4.92 33.38
C SER A 339 8.24 5.20 33.14
N VAL A 340 7.89 5.90 32.05
CA VAL A 340 6.51 6.20 31.63
C VAL A 340 5.87 4.97 30.98
N LEU A 341 6.59 4.30 30.08
CA LEU A 341 6.17 3.03 29.49
C LEU A 341 5.92 1.97 30.57
N TYR A 342 6.82 1.85 31.56
CA TYR A 342 6.65 0.92 32.67
C TYR A 342 5.42 1.23 33.54
N LYS A 343 5.12 2.51 33.79
CA LYS A 343 3.89 2.92 34.51
C LYS A 343 2.63 2.56 33.74
N ILE A 344 2.62 2.74 32.42
CA ILE A 344 1.51 2.36 31.54
C ILE A 344 1.31 0.84 31.58
N PHE A 345 2.36 0.04 31.40
CA PHE A 345 2.27 -1.42 31.45
C PHE A 345 1.81 -1.94 32.82
N LYS A 346 2.26 -1.31 33.91
CA LYS A 346 1.83 -1.65 35.27
C LYS A 346 0.35 -1.32 35.50
N GLY A 347 -0.14 -0.21 34.95
CA GLY A 347 -1.55 0.17 34.99
C GLY A 347 -2.45 -0.83 34.26
N VAL A 348 -2.08 -1.19 33.03
CA VAL A 348 -2.81 -2.17 32.20
C VAL A 348 -2.87 -3.55 32.88
N ASN A 349 -1.74 -4.03 33.42
CA ASN A 349 -1.70 -5.31 34.13
C ASN A 349 -2.59 -5.31 35.38
N LYS A 350 -2.67 -4.18 36.10
CA LYS A 350 -3.52 -4.03 37.28
C LYS A 350 -5.01 -4.06 36.94
N ILE A 351 -5.42 -3.46 35.82
CA ILE A 351 -6.79 -3.54 35.29
C ILE A 351 -7.13 -4.98 34.90
N TYR A 352 -6.20 -5.67 34.22
CA TYR A 352 -6.37 -7.05 33.79
C TYR A 352 -6.55 -8.02 34.97
N GLN A 353 -5.74 -7.89 36.01
CA GLN A 353 -5.88 -8.68 37.25
C GLN A 353 -7.18 -8.37 38.02
N LYS A 354 -7.70 -7.13 37.91
CA LYS A 354 -8.95 -6.74 38.56
C LYS A 354 -10.17 -7.30 37.84
N GLN A 355 -10.11 -7.47 36.52
CA GLN A 355 -11.16 -8.14 35.74
C GLN A 355 -11.18 -9.66 35.97
N TYR A 356 -10.02 -10.30 36.09
CA TYR A 356 -9.92 -11.76 36.29
C TYR A 356 -10.10 -12.24 37.73
N LYS A 357 -10.12 -11.34 38.73
CA LYS A 357 -10.51 -11.67 40.11
C LYS A 357 -12.02 -11.57 40.37
N LYS A 358 -12.80 -11.16 39.38
CA LYS A 358 -14.27 -11.03 39.46
C LYS A 358 -15.04 -12.15 38.76
N ASN A 359 -14.34 -13.09 38.12
CA ASN A 359 -14.84 -14.38 37.65
C ASN A 359 -14.11 -15.48 38.41
#